data_AF-A0A7J4TP16-F1
#
_entry.id   AF-A0A7J4TP16-F1
#
_cell.length_a   1.000
_cell.length_b   1.000
_cell.length_c   1.000
_cell.angle_alpha   90.00
_cell.angle_beta   90.00
_cell.angle_gamma   90.00
#
_symmetry.space_group_name_H-M   'P 1'
#
loop_
_entity.id
_entity.type
_entity.pdbx_description
1 polymer ?
#
loop_
_entity_poly.entity_id
_entity_poly.type
_entity_poly.pdbx_seq_one_letter_code
_entity_poly.pdbx_strand_id
1 'polypeptide(L)'
;MGLHAFHVPLAVLFALLWSDSTNLTSVEQKRGFVGVGWDPHLHRHIVTGLMTAVIIGILAGNLLLIQVSEHNELRPITEGDVALMEDIGRLPSGSIIYSENAQWGYVLDAPSHVQFTSIPTLGLVQLEESIQAEATSAIFSDKAEKIQLLNITHAVSSPIGTVGWYLGASPYWTLIAERDGSALWAFDAAGKSSQFEYASVNLDSCTEGCDERVDPWREHRFRDPIGLGETRAFVEASQESTLELKAASELNLNGTACVVFEAVGDLEGLTFTINGDSTMSTTLPMVHAGWHSTCMETNGRSTNELNLDISWSAEDDSSKRWVNPLGISGRSDALLDRTGLRLHWLEFKQ
;
A
#
# COMPACT_ATOMS: atom_id res chain seq x y z
N MET A 1 0.99 -7.13 14.99
CA MET A 1 0.40 -6.53 16.22
C MET A 1 -0.92 -7.18 16.65
N GLY A 2 -1.85 -7.57 15.74
CA GLY A 2 -3.14 -8.17 16.11
C GLY A 2 -3.08 -9.46 16.98
N LEU A 3 -2.06 -10.31 16.79
CA LEU A 3 -1.84 -11.48 17.64
C LEU A 3 -1.59 -11.13 19.12
N HIS A 4 -0.84 -10.04 19.40
CA HIS A 4 -0.59 -9.60 20.78
C HIS A 4 -1.82 -8.97 21.45
N ALA A 5 -2.72 -8.37 20.65
CA ALA A 5 -3.99 -7.84 21.15
C ALA A 5 -4.94 -8.93 21.68
N PHE A 6 -4.73 -10.19 21.30
CA PHE A 6 -5.50 -11.32 21.82
C PHE A 6 -4.77 -12.09 22.93
N HIS A 7 -3.48 -12.39 22.72
CA HIS A 7 -2.73 -13.23 23.66
C HIS A 7 -2.49 -12.56 25.01
N VAL A 8 -2.20 -11.26 25.05
CA VAL A 8 -1.90 -10.57 26.31
C VAL A 8 -3.17 -10.42 27.17
N PRO A 9 -4.31 -9.93 26.64
CA PRO A 9 -5.56 -9.92 27.39
C PRO A 9 -6.02 -11.30 27.86
N LEU A 10 -5.94 -12.32 27.02
CA LEU A 10 -6.33 -13.68 27.38
C LEU A 10 -5.42 -14.27 28.48
N ALA A 11 -4.11 -14.05 28.38
CA ALA A 11 -3.17 -14.47 29.43
C ALA A 11 -3.43 -13.74 30.76
N VAL A 12 -3.78 -12.46 30.71
CA VAL A 12 -4.21 -11.70 31.90
C VAL A 12 -5.52 -12.25 32.47
N LEU A 13 -6.51 -12.58 31.63
CA LEU A 13 -7.75 -13.23 32.07
C LEU A 13 -7.48 -14.58 32.74
N PHE A 14 -6.67 -15.43 32.12
CA PHE A 14 -6.28 -16.71 32.71
C PHE A 14 -5.50 -16.53 34.01
N ALA A 15 -4.57 -15.59 34.07
CA ALA A 15 -3.84 -15.27 35.28
C ALA A 15 -4.80 -14.78 36.38
N LEU A 16 -5.75 -13.90 36.08
CA LEU A 16 -6.74 -13.41 37.06
C LEU A 16 -7.75 -14.49 37.50
N LEU A 17 -8.09 -15.43 36.62
CA LEU A 17 -9.05 -16.52 36.90
C LEU A 17 -8.41 -17.73 37.60
N TRP A 18 -7.14 -18.03 37.32
CA TRP A 18 -6.43 -19.21 37.82
C TRP A 18 -5.45 -18.88 38.97
N SER A 19 -5.13 -17.62 39.19
CA SER A 19 -4.25 -17.23 40.29
C SER A 19 -4.99 -17.24 41.62
N ASP A 20 -4.75 -18.28 42.42
CA ASP A 20 -5.16 -18.30 43.83
C ASP A 20 -4.38 -17.26 44.67
N SER A 21 -3.31 -16.66 44.13
CA SER A 21 -2.48 -15.65 44.82
C SER A 21 -1.65 -14.84 43.82
N THR A 22 -1.75 -13.51 43.82
CA THR A 22 -0.89 -12.64 42.98
C THR A 22 0.52 -12.43 43.54
N ASN A 23 0.88 -13.15 44.60
CA ASN A 23 2.15 -12.99 45.30
C ASN A 23 3.24 -13.86 44.66
N LEU A 24 4.21 -13.24 43.98
CA LEU A 24 5.35 -13.94 43.36
C LEU A 24 6.45 -14.36 44.35
N THR A 25 6.24 -14.16 45.66
CA THR A 25 7.17 -14.55 46.72
C THR A 25 6.43 -15.15 47.91
N SER A 26 6.88 -16.32 48.38
CA SER A 26 6.37 -16.92 49.61
C SER A 26 7.14 -16.43 50.84
N VAL A 27 6.38 -16.31 51.93
CA VAL A 27 6.82 -16.29 53.34
C VAL A 27 7.20 -14.93 53.94
N GLU A 28 6.38 -14.53 54.94
CA GLU A 28 6.67 -13.62 56.07
C GLU A 28 7.04 -12.16 55.79
N GLN A 29 6.05 -11.32 55.44
CA GLN A 29 6.18 -9.86 55.61
C GLN A 29 5.15 -9.31 56.59
N LYS A 30 5.63 -8.51 57.56
CA LYS A 30 4.83 -7.89 58.62
C LYS A 30 3.82 -6.89 58.03
N ARG A 31 2.60 -7.02 58.53
CA ARG A 31 1.36 -6.34 58.13
C ARG A 31 1.47 -4.81 58.20
N GLY A 32 1.27 -4.13 57.07
CA GLY A 32 0.98 -2.69 56.98
C GLY A 32 -0.52 -2.43 56.81
N PHE A 33 -0.97 -1.18 56.89
CA PHE A 33 -2.39 -0.74 56.90
C PHE A 33 -3.24 -1.20 55.69
N VAL A 34 -2.60 -1.68 54.62
CA VAL A 34 -3.26 -2.23 53.41
C VAL A 34 -3.46 -3.77 53.52
N GLY A 35 -2.93 -4.42 54.56
CA GLY A 35 -2.94 -5.87 54.73
C GLY A 35 -3.63 -6.31 56.01
N VAL A 36 -4.97 -6.37 55.99
CA VAL A 36 -5.76 -7.06 57.03
C VAL A 36 -6.69 -8.08 56.39
N GLY A 37 -6.29 -9.35 56.49
CA GLY A 37 -7.20 -10.44 56.85
C GLY A 37 -8.15 -11.00 55.79
N TRP A 38 -7.85 -10.92 54.51
CA TRP A 38 -8.51 -11.73 53.48
C TRP A 38 -7.41 -12.45 52.69
N ASP A 39 -7.72 -13.63 52.15
CA ASP A 39 -6.91 -14.31 51.12
C ASP A 39 -6.26 -13.27 50.18
N PRO A 40 -5.05 -13.48 49.63
CA PRO A 40 -4.37 -12.51 48.76
C PRO A 40 -5.03 -12.44 47.37
N HIS A 41 -6.34 -12.63 47.29
CA HIS A 41 -7.17 -12.32 46.15
C HIS A 41 -7.48 -10.82 46.15
N LEU A 42 -7.34 -10.19 44.99
CA LEU A 42 -7.90 -8.85 44.78
C LEU A 42 -9.39 -8.85 45.18
N HIS A 43 -9.84 -7.77 45.84
CA HIS A 43 -11.25 -7.62 46.21
C HIS A 43 -12.15 -7.88 44.99
N ARG A 44 -13.25 -8.64 45.16
CA ARG A 44 -14.13 -9.07 44.06
C ARG A 44 -14.50 -7.95 43.08
N HIS A 45 -14.82 -6.76 43.57
CA HIS A 45 -15.12 -5.59 42.73
C HIS A 45 -13.94 -5.14 41.85
N ILE A 46 -12.70 -5.21 42.36
CA ILE A 46 -11.50 -4.87 41.59
C ILE A 46 -11.25 -5.94 40.52
N VAL A 47 -11.36 -7.23 40.87
CA VAL A 47 -11.25 -8.33 39.89
C VAL A 47 -12.34 -8.20 38.83
N THR A 48 -13.60 -8.01 39.22
CA THR A 48 -14.70 -7.81 38.28
C THR A 48 -14.46 -6.60 37.39
N GLY A 49 -13.99 -5.47 37.94
CA GLY A 49 -13.66 -4.29 37.15
C GLY A 49 -12.54 -4.55 36.13
N LEU A 50 -11.46 -5.23 36.53
CA LEU A 50 -10.38 -5.62 35.63
C LEU A 50 -10.85 -6.59 34.55
N MET A 51 -11.63 -7.61 34.92
CA MET A 51 -12.23 -8.56 33.97
C MET A 51 -13.12 -7.84 32.95
N THR A 52 -13.98 -6.94 33.41
CA THR A 52 -14.84 -6.13 32.53
C THR A 52 -14.00 -5.25 31.61
N ALA A 53 -12.96 -4.58 32.11
CA ALA A 53 -12.07 -3.76 31.30
C ALA A 53 -11.34 -4.60 30.24
N VAL A 54 -10.88 -5.80 30.59
CA VAL A 54 -10.22 -6.71 29.65
C VAL A 54 -11.20 -7.20 28.57
N ILE A 55 -12.43 -7.56 28.94
CA ILE A 55 -13.47 -7.94 27.96
C ILE A 55 -13.79 -6.78 27.01
N ILE A 56 -13.93 -5.56 27.54
CA ILE A 56 -14.14 -4.35 26.72
C ILE A 56 -12.94 -4.15 25.77
N GLY A 57 -11.72 -4.31 26.26
CA GLY A 57 -10.51 -4.20 25.44
C GLY A 57 -10.46 -5.23 24.32
N ILE A 58 -10.86 -6.48 24.58
CA ILE A 58 -10.97 -7.53 23.56
C ILE A 58 -12.04 -7.16 22.52
N LEU A 59 -13.22 -6.71 22.96
CA LEU A 59 -14.29 -6.30 22.05
C LEU A 59 -13.87 -5.12 21.18
N ALA A 60 -13.25 -4.09 21.77
CA ALA A 60 -12.73 -2.94 21.04
C ALA A 60 -11.63 -3.34 20.04
N GLY A 61 -10.72 -4.23 20.44
CA GLY A 61 -9.68 -4.76 19.56
C GLY A 61 -10.24 -5.52 18.36
N ASN A 62 -11.27 -6.34 18.55
CA ASN A 62 -11.94 -7.04 17.44
C ASN A 62 -12.69 -6.08 16.52
N LEU A 63 -13.34 -5.06 17.07
CA LEU A 63 -14.00 -4.03 16.27
C LEU A 63 -13.00 -3.27 15.39
N LEU A 64 -11.82 -2.93 15.93
CA LEU A 64 -10.74 -2.33 15.15
C LEU A 64 -10.23 -3.27 14.06
N LEU A 65 -10.10 -4.57 14.34
CA LEU A 65 -9.69 -5.55 13.32
C LEU A 65 -10.71 -5.66 12.17
N ILE A 66 -12.01 -5.59 12.47
CA ILE A 66 -13.06 -5.56 11.45
C ILE A 66 -12.91 -4.28 10.60
N GLN A 67 -12.71 -3.12 11.22
CA GLN A 67 -12.44 -1.89 10.47
C GLN A 67 -11.20 -2.04 9.57
N VAL A 68 -10.07 -2.53 10.09
CA VAL A 68 -8.87 -2.77 9.26
C VAL A 68 -9.17 -3.69 8.08
N SER A 69 -10.07 -4.67 8.23
CA SER A 69 -10.41 -5.59 7.15
C SER A 69 -11.16 -4.93 5.99
N GLU A 70 -11.89 -3.84 6.25
CA GLU A 70 -12.62 -3.03 5.26
C GLU A 70 -11.71 -2.01 4.57
N HIS A 71 -10.52 -1.74 5.12
CA HIS A 71 -9.53 -0.79 4.60
C HIS A 71 -8.40 -1.50 3.85
N ASN A 72 -8.68 -1.84 2.59
CA ASN A 72 -7.77 -2.55 1.69
C ASN A 72 -6.46 -1.81 1.41
N GLU A 73 -6.45 -0.48 1.45
CA GLU A 73 -5.27 0.37 1.25
C GLU A 73 -4.19 0.14 2.32
N LEU A 74 -4.55 -0.49 3.44
CA LEU A 74 -3.64 -0.85 4.52
C LEU A 74 -2.96 -2.22 4.32
N ARG A 75 -3.40 -2.98 3.31
CA ARG A 75 -2.88 -4.32 3.06
C ARG A 75 -1.53 -4.24 2.35
N PRO A 76 -0.58 -5.14 2.68
CA PRO A 76 0.73 -5.17 2.03
C PRO A 76 0.69 -5.73 0.60
N ILE A 77 -0.48 -6.20 0.14
CA ILE A 77 -0.74 -6.74 -1.19
C ILE A 77 -2.01 -6.08 -1.69
N THR A 78 -1.98 -5.59 -2.93
CA THR A 78 -3.11 -4.92 -3.56
C THR A 78 -4.06 -5.92 -4.22
N GLU A 79 -5.30 -5.51 -4.50
CA GLU A 79 -6.23 -6.35 -5.27
C GLU A 79 -5.73 -6.55 -6.71
N GLY A 80 -5.06 -5.55 -7.27
CA GLY A 80 -4.35 -5.63 -8.55
C GLY A 80 -3.29 -6.74 -8.58
N ASP A 81 -2.47 -6.86 -7.53
CA ASP A 81 -1.46 -7.92 -7.42
C ASP A 81 -2.10 -9.32 -7.45
N VAL A 82 -3.24 -9.48 -6.77
CA VAL A 82 -3.99 -10.75 -6.74
C VAL A 82 -4.63 -11.04 -8.10
N ALA A 83 -5.22 -10.03 -8.74
CA ALA A 83 -5.85 -10.16 -10.06
C ALA A 83 -4.82 -10.52 -11.14
N LEU A 84 -3.60 -9.97 -11.05
CA LEU A 84 -2.52 -10.22 -12.00
C LEU A 84 -2.05 -11.70 -12.00
N MET A 85 -2.31 -12.45 -10.93
CA MET A 85 -1.97 -13.89 -10.87
C MET A 85 -2.71 -14.72 -11.92
N GLU A 86 -3.91 -14.31 -12.34
CA GLU A 86 -4.62 -14.96 -13.44
C GLU A 86 -3.89 -14.74 -14.77
N ASP A 87 -3.39 -13.53 -15.02
CA ASP A 87 -2.64 -13.19 -16.23
C ASP A 87 -1.28 -13.91 -16.25
N ILE A 88 -0.61 -14.03 -15.09
CA ILE A 88 0.62 -14.80 -14.91
C ILE A 88 0.38 -16.30 -15.19
N GLY A 89 -0.76 -16.83 -14.78
CA GLY A 89 -1.15 -18.23 -15.03
C GLY A 89 -1.34 -18.59 -16.50
N ARG A 90 -1.39 -17.60 -17.40
CA ARG A 90 -1.52 -17.79 -18.86
C ARG A 90 -0.17 -17.71 -19.59
N LEU A 91 0.92 -17.44 -18.87
CA LEU A 91 2.24 -17.30 -19.48
C LEU A 91 2.78 -18.64 -20.02
N PRO A 92 3.70 -18.61 -21.00
CA PRO A 92 4.33 -19.82 -21.52
C PRO A 92 5.08 -20.59 -20.43
N SER A 93 5.06 -21.93 -20.52
CA SER A 93 5.84 -22.77 -19.60
C SER A 93 7.34 -22.50 -19.70
N GLY A 94 8.01 -22.45 -18.55
CA GLY A 94 9.43 -22.12 -18.45
C GLY A 94 9.71 -20.62 -18.38
N SER A 95 8.68 -19.77 -18.25
CA SER A 95 8.87 -18.34 -18.04
C SER A 95 9.51 -18.06 -16.67
N ILE A 96 10.53 -17.19 -16.67
CA ILE A 96 11.20 -16.71 -15.46
C ILE A 96 10.78 -15.26 -15.28
N ILE A 97 10.10 -15.00 -14.17
CA ILE A 97 9.45 -13.74 -13.84
C ILE A 97 10.27 -13.05 -12.76
N TYR A 98 10.79 -11.87 -13.08
CA TYR A 98 11.36 -11.02 -12.06
C TYR A 98 10.27 -10.42 -11.17
N SER A 99 10.46 -10.46 -9.86
CA SER A 99 9.54 -9.91 -8.87
C SER A 99 10.29 -9.17 -7.77
N GLU A 100 9.75 -8.05 -7.29
CA GLU A 100 10.34 -7.32 -6.18
C GLU A 100 10.18 -8.06 -4.84
N ASN A 101 11.23 -8.13 -4.04
CA ASN A 101 11.22 -8.86 -2.76
C ASN A 101 10.22 -8.31 -1.74
N ALA A 102 10.03 -6.99 -1.68
CA ALA A 102 9.28 -6.37 -0.59
C ALA A 102 7.77 -6.65 -0.67
N GLN A 103 7.19 -6.69 -1.87
CA GLN A 103 5.74 -6.81 -2.08
C GLN A 103 5.31 -8.19 -2.57
N TRP A 104 6.03 -8.75 -3.54
CA TRP A 104 5.70 -10.04 -4.13
C TRP A 104 6.34 -11.21 -3.38
N GLY A 105 7.38 -10.94 -2.58
CA GLY A 105 8.23 -11.97 -1.96
C GLY A 105 7.62 -12.72 -0.79
N TYR A 106 6.37 -12.48 -0.35
CA TYR A 106 5.90 -13.03 0.92
C TYR A 106 4.69 -13.97 0.89
N VAL A 107 3.85 -14.00 -0.17
CA VAL A 107 2.52 -14.66 -0.03
C VAL A 107 1.96 -15.34 -1.28
N LEU A 108 2.40 -14.99 -2.50
CA LEU A 108 1.74 -15.49 -3.71
C LEU A 108 2.43 -16.76 -4.24
N ASP A 109 1.68 -17.86 -4.28
CA ASP A 109 2.15 -19.13 -4.81
C ASP A 109 2.24 -19.04 -6.34
N ALA A 110 3.43 -19.32 -6.87
CA ALA A 110 3.67 -19.26 -8.30
C ALA A 110 2.97 -20.43 -9.00
N PRO A 111 2.32 -20.22 -10.15
CA PRO A 111 1.85 -21.33 -10.98
C PRO A 111 2.99 -22.29 -11.31
N SER A 112 2.74 -23.59 -11.27
CA SER A 112 3.79 -24.64 -11.35
C SER A 112 4.66 -24.64 -12.62
N HIS A 113 4.23 -23.92 -13.67
CA HIS A 113 4.91 -23.84 -14.96
C HIS A 113 5.72 -22.55 -15.15
N VAL A 114 5.69 -21.62 -14.18
CA VAL A 114 6.49 -20.39 -14.16
C VAL A 114 7.36 -20.34 -12.91
N GLN A 115 8.42 -19.53 -12.94
CA GLN A 115 9.34 -19.36 -11.82
C GLN A 115 9.47 -17.89 -11.48
N PHE A 116 9.48 -17.56 -10.20
CA PHE A 116 9.72 -16.20 -9.71
C PHE A 116 11.16 -16.09 -9.21
N THR A 117 11.77 -14.92 -9.40
CA THR A 117 13.12 -14.66 -8.90
C THR A 117 13.13 -14.39 -7.40
N SER A 118 12.06 -13.82 -6.83
CA SER A 118 11.90 -13.69 -5.39
C SER A 118 11.45 -15.01 -4.76
N ILE A 119 12.01 -15.34 -3.59
CA ILE A 119 11.62 -16.52 -2.81
C ILE A 119 11.16 -16.05 -1.43
N PRO A 120 9.96 -16.47 -0.96
CA PRO A 120 9.54 -16.21 0.41
C PRO A 120 10.45 -16.96 1.38
N THR A 121 11.30 -16.20 2.08
CA THR A 121 12.12 -16.74 3.16
C THR A 121 11.56 -16.26 4.50
N LEU A 122 10.86 -17.13 5.21
CA LEU A 122 10.47 -16.90 6.62
C LEU A 122 11.64 -17.15 7.59
N GLY A 123 12.88 -17.09 7.11
CA GLY A 123 14.06 -17.61 7.82
C GLY A 123 14.04 -19.13 8.03
N LEU A 124 13.10 -19.84 7.40
CA LEU A 124 12.92 -21.30 7.51
C LEU A 124 13.68 -22.08 6.45
N VAL A 125 14.12 -21.40 5.38
CA VAL A 125 14.82 -22.00 4.25
C VAL A 125 16.14 -21.25 4.06
N GLN A 126 17.25 -21.99 4.01
CA GLN A 126 18.54 -21.44 3.64
C GLN A 126 18.67 -21.48 2.12
N LEU A 127 18.80 -20.32 1.50
CA LEU A 127 19.08 -20.21 0.07
C LEU A 127 20.57 -20.42 -0.17
N GLU A 128 20.93 -21.44 -0.95
CA GLU A 128 22.32 -21.67 -1.36
C GLU A 128 22.71 -20.77 -2.53
N GLU A 129 21.80 -20.58 -3.49
CA GLU A 129 21.98 -19.72 -4.66
C GLU A 129 20.68 -18.95 -4.96
N SER A 130 20.81 -17.71 -5.43
CA SER A 130 19.68 -16.90 -5.90
C SER A 130 20.14 -15.90 -6.95
N ILE A 131 19.41 -15.83 -8.07
CA ILE A 131 19.63 -14.84 -9.13
C ILE A 131 19.04 -13.47 -8.80
N GLN A 132 18.29 -13.35 -7.69
CA GLN A 132 17.46 -12.19 -7.39
C GLN A 132 18.26 -10.88 -7.30
N ALA A 133 19.37 -10.89 -6.54
CA ALA A 133 20.19 -9.68 -6.37
C ALA A 133 20.81 -9.22 -7.70
N GLU A 134 21.22 -10.16 -8.55
CA GLU A 134 21.77 -9.86 -9.87
C GLU A 134 20.69 -9.33 -10.81
N ALA A 135 19.50 -9.93 -10.80
CA ALA A 135 18.33 -9.50 -11.56
C ALA A 135 17.90 -8.08 -11.18
N THR A 136 17.75 -7.80 -9.87
CA THR A 136 17.42 -6.47 -9.35
C THR A 136 18.45 -5.44 -9.78
N SER A 137 19.75 -5.76 -9.70
CA SER A 137 20.79 -4.85 -10.16
C SER A 137 20.76 -4.64 -11.67
N ALA A 138 20.43 -5.66 -12.46
CA ALA A 138 20.35 -5.57 -13.91
C ALA A 138 19.18 -4.68 -14.35
N ILE A 139 18.01 -4.83 -13.73
CA ILE A 139 16.81 -4.03 -14.01
C ILE A 139 17.03 -2.57 -13.63
N PHE A 140 17.49 -2.29 -12.40
CA PHE A 140 17.73 -0.90 -11.97
C PHE A 140 18.87 -0.20 -12.71
N SER A 141 19.75 -0.95 -13.38
CA SER A 141 20.82 -0.38 -14.21
C SER A 141 20.51 -0.43 -15.71
N ASP A 142 19.30 -0.87 -16.08
CA ASP A 142 18.84 -1.05 -17.47
C ASP A 142 19.82 -1.88 -18.34
N LYS A 143 20.35 -2.98 -17.77
CA LYS A 143 21.35 -3.84 -18.43
C LYS A 143 20.70 -5.04 -19.12
N ALA A 144 20.15 -4.82 -20.31
CA ALA A 144 19.49 -5.86 -21.12
C ALA A 144 20.33 -7.14 -21.31
N GLU A 145 21.63 -7.02 -21.56
CA GLU A 145 22.52 -8.19 -21.73
C GLU A 145 22.54 -9.10 -20.49
N LYS A 146 22.53 -8.51 -19.29
CA LYS A 146 22.49 -9.28 -18.05
C LYS A 146 21.13 -9.94 -17.82
N ILE A 147 20.04 -9.23 -18.12
CA ILE A 147 18.68 -9.77 -18.03
C ILE A 147 18.55 -11.01 -18.94
N GLN A 148 19.10 -10.91 -20.16
CA GLN A 148 19.15 -12.02 -21.10
C GLN A 148 20.01 -13.19 -20.62
N LEU A 149 21.18 -12.93 -20.03
CA LEU A 149 22.04 -13.98 -19.45
C LEU A 149 21.37 -14.74 -18.29
N LEU A 150 20.53 -14.06 -17.52
CA LEU A 150 19.75 -14.65 -16.42
C LEU A 150 18.48 -15.38 -16.92
N ASN A 151 18.22 -15.40 -18.23
CA ASN A 151 17.04 -15.99 -18.87
C ASN A 151 15.71 -15.43 -18.34
N ILE A 152 15.71 -14.19 -17.85
CA ILE A 152 14.48 -13.52 -17.39
C ILE A 152 13.64 -13.16 -18.61
N THR A 153 12.40 -13.62 -18.64
CA THR A 153 11.49 -13.39 -19.77
C THR A 153 10.42 -12.36 -19.45
N HIS A 154 10.02 -12.26 -18.19
CA HIS A 154 8.96 -11.37 -17.73
C HIS A 154 9.35 -10.68 -16.43
N ALA A 155 8.61 -9.64 -16.07
CA ALA A 155 8.72 -8.99 -14.77
C ALA A 155 7.33 -8.61 -14.26
N VAL A 156 7.17 -8.53 -12.94
CA VAL A 156 5.97 -8.02 -12.28
C VAL A 156 6.33 -6.87 -11.35
N SER A 157 5.44 -5.89 -11.28
CA SER A 157 5.56 -4.73 -10.39
C SER A 157 4.24 -4.43 -9.70
N SER A 158 4.31 -4.01 -8.44
CA SER A 158 3.17 -3.53 -7.64
C SER A 158 3.25 -2.01 -7.51
N PRO A 159 2.13 -1.28 -7.40
CA PRO A 159 2.12 0.18 -7.24
C PRO A 159 2.67 0.65 -5.89
N ILE A 160 2.77 -0.25 -4.90
CA ILE A 160 3.43 0.05 -3.63
C ILE A 160 4.96 0.19 -3.86
N GLY A 161 5.52 -0.45 -4.89
CA GLY A 161 6.95 -0.61 -5.14
C GLY A 161 7.53 0.44 -6.08
N THR A 162 8.80 0.27 -6.42
CA THR A 162 9.51 1.21 -7.31
C THR A 162 9.90 0.60 -8.64
N VAL A 163 9.94 -0.73 -8.73
CA VAL A 163 10.35 -1.46 -9.94
C VAL A 163 9.53 -1.06 -11.16
N GLY A 164 8.22 -0.82 -11.00
CA GLY A 164 7.33 -0.46 -12.10
C GLY A 164 7.80 0.77 -12.87
N TRP A 165 8.35 1.78 -12.19
CA TRP A 165 8.86 2.99 -12.84
C TRP A 165 10.12 2.74 -13.67
N TYR A 166 11.00 1.84 -13.21
CA TYR A 166 12.18 1.45 -13.97
C TYR A 166 11.80 0.63 -15.21
N LEU A 167 10.81 -0.25 -15.09
CA LEU A 167 10.33 -1.06 -16.21
C LEU A 167 9.63 -0.17 -17.25
N GLY A 168 8.72 0.71 -16.83
CA GLY A 168 8.02 1.61 -17.74
C GLY A 168 8.94 2.64 -18.40
N ALA A 169 9.96 3.15 -17.71
CA ALA A 169 10.93 4.07 -18.32
C ALA A 169 11.92 3.37 -19.30
N SER A 170 12.03 2.04 -19.24
CA SER A 170 13.01 1.28 -20.02
C SER A 170 12.48 0.92 -21.41
N PRO A 171 13.30 1.01 -22.47
CA PRO A 171 12.89 0.59 -23.80
C PRO A 171 12.85 -0.93 -23.97
N TYR A 172 13.27 -1.71 -22.97
CA TYR A 172 13.37 -3.18 -23.03
C TYR A 172 12.20 -3.91 -22.37
N TRP A 173 11.18 -3.21 -21.89
CA TRP A 173 10.06 -3.81 -21.19
C TRP A 173 8.73 -3.37 -21.78
N THR A 174 7.96 -4.33 -22.26
CA THR A 174 6.62 -4.10 -22.83
C THR A 174 5.57 -4.44 -21.81
N LEU A 175 4.66 -3.50 -21.51
CA LEU A 175 3.50 -3.76 -20.67
C LEU A 175 2.53 -4.74 -21.37
N ILE A 176 2.19 -5.85 -20.73
CA ILE A 176 1.29 -6.88 -21.28
C ILE A 176 -0.08 -6.85 -20.60
N ALA A 177 -0.10 -6.59 -19.29
CA ALA A 177 -1.32 -6.51 -18.49
C ALA A 177 -1.11 -5.55 -17.33
N GLU A 178 -2.17 -4.82 -16.97
CA GLU A 178 -2.23 -3.93 -15.82
C GLU A 178 -3.56 -4.12 -15.08
N ARG A 179 -3.50 -4.18 -13.75
CA ARG A 179 -4.63 -4.31 -12.83
C ARG A 179 -4.39 -3.35 -11.67
N ASP A 180 -5.15 -2.26 -11.61
CA ASP A 180 -5.10 -1.28 -10.52
C ASP A 180 -3.67 -0.82 -10.15
N GLY A 181 -2.86 -0.54 -11.16
CA GLY A 181 -1.46 -0.11 -11.03
C GLY A 181 -0.44 -1.25 -10.87
N SER A 182 -0.89 -2.48 -10.66
CA SER A 182 -0.04 -3.68 -10.69
C SER A 182 0.13 -4.13 -12.13
N ALA A 183 1.35 -4.43 -12.55
CA ALA A 183 1.69 -4.59 -13.96
C ALA A 183 2.55 -5.83 -14.23
N LEU A 184 2.26 -6.49 -15.35
CA LEU A 184 3.03 -7.59 -15.92
C LEU A 184 3.71 -7.13 -17.21
N TRP A 185 5.01 -7.40 -17.29
CA TRP A 185 5.91 -6.91 -18.32
C TRP A 185 6.58 -8.06 -19.06
N ALA A 186 6.77 -7.92 -20.37
CA ALA A 186 7.57 -8.81 -21.21
C ALA A 186 8.91 -8.16 -21.52
N PHE A 187 9.97 -8.94 -21.44
CA PHE A 187 11.29 -8.49 -21.85
C PHE A 187 11.40 -8.46 -23.38
N ASP A 188 11.69 -7.27 -23.94
CA ASP A 188 12.04 -7.06 -25.35
C ASP A 188 13.53 -6.72 -25.47
N ALA A 189 14.34 -7.71 -25.79
CA ALA A 189 15.77 -7.52 -26.01
C ALA A 189 16.11 -6.55 -27.16
N ALA A 190 15.17 -6.24 -28.06
CA ALA A 190 15.39 -5.32 -29.16
C ALA A 190 15.36 -3.83 -28.73
N GLY A 191 14.86 -3.52 -27.53
CA GLY A 191 14.80 -2.16 -27.02
C GLY A 191 13.80 -1.28 -27.78
N LYS A 192 12.61 -1.80 -28.11
CA LYS A 192 11.60 -1.11 -28.92
C LYS A 192 10.27 -0.89 -28.19
N SER A 193 10.21 -1.15 -26.90
CA SER A 193 9.03 -0.93 -26.08
C SER A 193 8.73 0.57 -25.95
N SER A 194 7.46 0.92 -25.84
CA SER A 194 7.07 2.30 -25.50
C SER A 194 7.50 2.61 -24.08
N GLN A 195 8.00 3.83 -23.89
CA GLN A 195 8.49 4.31 -22.61
C GLN A 195 7.43 5.17 -21.94
N PHE A 196 7.36 5.07 -20.62
CA PHE A 196 6.46 5.84 -19.79
C PHE A 196 7.18 7.04 -19.24
N GLU A 197 6.47 8.15 -19.18
CA GLU A 197 6.91 9.36 -18.51
C GLU A 197 6.08 9.54 -17.24
N TYR A 198 6.68 10.16 -16.21
CA TYR A 198 6.08 10.24 -14.89
C TYR A 198 6.06 11.67 -14.36
N ALA A 199 4.97 12.04 -13.70
CA ALA A 199 4.87 13.24 -12.89
C ALA A 199 4.55 12.85 -11.45
N SER A 200 5.44 13.17 -10.51
CA SER A 200 5.22 12.90 -9.10
C SER A 200 4.26 13.92 -8.49
N VAL A 201 3.37 13.44 -7.62
CA VAL A 201 2.52 14.29 -6.77
C VAL A 201 3.20 14.40 -5.41
N ASN A 202 3.63 15.61 -5.07
CA ASN A 202 4.29 15.90 -3.81
C ASN A 202 3.66 17.15 -3.14
N LEU A 203 4.28 17.61 -2.05
CA LEU A 203 3.79 18.76 -1.29
C LEU A 203 3.63 20.03 -2.15
N ASP A 204 4.59 20.29 -3.04
CA ASP A 204 4.57 21.48 -3.89
C ASP A 204 3.46 21.42 -4.94
N SER A 205 2.88 20.24 -5.15
CA SER A 205 1.73 20.07 -6.06
C SER A 205 0.41 20.52 -5.44
N CYS A 206 0.32 20.57 -4.12
CA CYS A 206 -0.92 20.92 -3.44
C CYS A 206 -1.13 22.44 -3.38
N THR A 207 -2.07 22.96 -4.16
CA THR A 207 -2.39 24.41 -4.18
C THR A 207 -3.67 24.74 -3.42
N GLU A 208 -4.74 23.98 -3.65
CA GLU A 208 -6.04 24.19 -3.00
C GLU A 208 -6.75 22.85 -2.73
N GLY A 209 -7.36 22.75 -1.55
CA GLY A 209 -8.27 21.64 -1.21
C GLY A 209 -7.61 20.34 -0.73
N CYS A 210 -6.29 20.33 -0.52
CA CYS A 210 -5.54 19.14 -0.14
C CYS A 210 -4.74 19.32 1.16
N ASP A 211 -4.55 18.21 1.87
CA ASP A 211 -3.72 18.09 3.06
C ASP A 211 -2.46 17.29 2.77
N GLU A 212 -1.39 17.57 3.52
CA GLU A 212 -0.19 16.73 3.54
C GLU A 212 -0.38 15.55 4.51
N ARG A 213 -0.13 14.32 4.04
CA ARG A 213 -0.14 13.11 4.88
C ARG A 213 1.15 12.32 4.72
N VAL A 214 1.58 11.68 5.80
CA VAL A 214 2.71 10.76 5.76
C VAL A 214 2.35 9.54 4.91
N ASP A 215 3.21 9.17 3.96
CA ASP A 215 3.05 7.96 3.15
C ASP A 215 3.24 6.72 4.04
N PRO A 216 2.24 5.84 4.18
CA PRO A 216 2.37 4.60 4.96
C PRO A 216 3.46 3.68 4.43
N TRP A 217 3.79 3.80 3.15
CA TRP A 217 4.64 2.89 2.38
C TRP A 217 6.03 3.47 2.09
N ARG A 218 6.37 4.68 2.57
CA ARG A 218 7.67 5.34 2.32
C ARG A 218 8.89 4.44 2.57
N GLU A 219 8.88 3.69 3.67
CA GLU A 219 9.97 2.77 4.06
C GLU A 219 10.05 1.50 3.19
N HIS A 220 9.08 1.30 2.31
CA HIS A 220 9.03 0.17 1.36
C HIS A 220 9.40 0.59 -0.06
N ARG A 221 9.60 1.89 -0.33
CA ARG A 221 10.00 2.41 -1.65
C ARG A 221 11.52 2.56 -1.70
N PHE A 222 12.21 1.54 -2.18
CA PHE A 222 13.67 1.59 -2.33
C PHE A 222 14.05 2.17 -3.69
N ARG A 223 14.96 3.15 -3.70
CA ARG A 223 15.43 3.83 -4.93
C ARG A 223 14.27 4.43 -5.70
N ASP A 224 13.84 5.60 -5.27
CA ASP A 224 12.76 6.37 -5.88
C ASP A 224 13.32 7.26 -7.02
N PRO A 225 13.15 6.88 -8.31
CA PRO A 225 13.63 7.66 -9.45
C PRO A 225 12.80 8.92 -9.71
N ILE A 226 11.55 9.00 -9.23
CA ILE A 226 10.62 10.10 -9.53
C ILE A 226 10.48 11.09 -8.36
N GLY A 227 11.16 10.82 -7.25
CA GLY A 227 11.29 11.74 -6.12
C GLY A 227 9.95 12.05 -5.44
N LEU A 228 9.12 11.02 -5.25
CA LEU A 228 7.88 11.09 -4.49
C LEU A 228 8.10 11.61 -3.06
N GLY A 229 9.18 11.22 -2.40
CA GLY A 229 9.48 11.65 -1.02
C GLY A 229 8.62 10.95 0.04
N GLU A 230 8.50 11.55 1.24
CA GLU A 230 7.95 10.89 2.44
C GLU A 230 6.45 11.14 2.66
N THR A 231 5.86 12.11 1.96
CA THR A 231 4.49 12.58 2.16
C THR A 231 3.70 12.62 0.85
N ARG A 232 2.37 12.56 0.94
CA ARG A 232 1.43 12.54 -0.18
C ARG A 232 0.39 13.62 -0.03
N ALA A 233 -0.08 14.12 -1.18
CA ALA A 233 -1.29 14.93 -1.21
C ALA A 233 -2.50 14.05 -0.91
N PHE A 234 -3.31 14.48 0.05
CA PHE A 234 -4.55 13.85 0.44
C PHE A 234 -5.71 14.81 0.18
N VAL A 235 -6.72 14.36 -0.56
CA VAL A 235 -7.94 15.11 -0.83
C VAL A 235 -9.09 14.45 -0.09
N GLU A 236 -9.74 15.19 0.81
CA GLU A 236 -10.90 14.68 1.52
C GLU A 236 -12.07 14.46 0.55
N ALA A 237 -12.85 13.40 0.75
CA ALA A 237 -14.02 13.15 -0.08
C ALA A 237 -15.01 14.32 -0.04
N SER A 238 -15.65 14.63 -1.19
CA SER A 238 -16.51 15.82 -1.40
C SER A 238 -15.79 17.18 -1.39
N GLN A 239 -14.45 17.23 -1.29
CA GLN A 239 -13.69 18.47 -1.42
C GLN A 239 -13.11 18.62 -2.83
N GLU A 240 -13.51 19.68 -3.55
CA GLU A 240 -12.86 20.01 -4.82
C GLU A 240 -11.40 20.42 -4.57
N SER A 241 -10.50 20.02 -5.46
CA SER A 241 -9.08 20.29 -5.32
C SER A 241 -8.41 20.44 -6.67
N THR A 242 -7.39 21.28 -6.71
CA THR A 242 -6.53 21.44 -7.88
C THR A 242 -5.09 21.17 -7.44
N LEU A 243 -4.37 20.41 -8.26
CA LEU A 243 -2.97 20.09 -8.04
C LEU A 243 -2.12 20.55 -9.22
N GLU A 244 -1.08 21.32 -8.94
CA GLU A 244 -0.12 21.78 -9.94
C GLU A 244 1.07 20.82 -10.02
N LEU A 245 1.13 20.02 -11.05
CA LEU A 245 2.15 19.00 -11.22
C LEU A 245 3.29 19.53 -12.09
N LYS A 246 4.51 19.42 -11.57
CA LYS A 246 5.75 19.81 -12.27
C LYS A 246 6.53 18.56 -12.62
N ALA A 247 6.66 18.30 -13.90
CA ALA A 247 7.47 17.20 -14.39
C ALA A 247 8.95 17.59 -14.42
N ALA A 248 9.83 16.61 -14.20
CA ALA A 248 11.27 16.81 -14.31
C ALA A 248 11.74 17.04 -15.77
N SER A 249 10.92 16.64 -16.74
CA SER A 249 11.16 16.75 -18.18
C SER A 249 9.85 17.02 -18.93
N GLU A 250 9.95 17.47 -20.18
CA GLU A 250 8.77 17.69 -21.05
C GLU A 250 7.98 16.40 -21.21
N LEU A 251 6.76 16.40 -20.68
CA LEU A 251 5.82 15.32 -20.80
C LEU A 251 5.13 15.38 -22.15
N ASN A 252 5.04 14.27 -22.86
CA ASN A 252 4.24 14.16 -24.07
C ASN A 252 2.78 13.83 -23.72
N LEU A 253 1.89 14.82 -23.89
CA LEU A 253 0.46 14.69 -23.65
C LEU A 253 -0.32 14.11 -24.84
N ASN A 254 0.34 13.34 -25.72
CA ASN A 254 -0.32 12.67 -26.84
C ASN A 254 -0.30 11.16 -26.60
N GLY A 255 -1.44 10.61 -26.21
CA GLY A 255 -1.58 9.23 -25.77
C GLY A 255 -2.50 9.16 -24.55
N THR A 256 -2.13 8.35 -23.56
CA THR A 256 -2.96 8.11 -22.38
C THR A 256 -2.25 8.59 -21.12
N ALA A 257 -2.95 9.32 -20.25
CA ALA A 257 -2.47 9.67 -18.91
C ALA A 257 -3.24 8.86 -17.86
N CYS A 258 -2.52 8.20 -16.96
CA CYS A 258 -3.08 7.41 -15.88
C CYS A 258 -2.75 8.04 -14.52
N VAL A 259 -3.76 8.23 -13.69
CA VAL A 259 -3.62 8.71 -12.31
C VAL A 259 -3.53 7.49 -11.39
N VAL A 260 -2.45 7.39 -10.63
CA VAL A 260 -2.25 6.33 -9.63
C VAL A 260 -2.49 6.88 -8.24
N PHE A 261 -3.42 6.26 -7.51
CA PHE A 261 -3.91 6.75 -6.23
C PHE A 261 -4.34 5.61 -5.29
N GLU A 262 -4.40 5.93 -4.00
CA GLU A 262 -5.05 5.09 -2.97
C GLU A 262 -6.39 5.73 -2.58
N ALA A 263 -7.47 4.95 -2.66
CA ALA A 263 -8.76 5.29 -2.06
C ALA A 263 -8.73 4.87 -0.58
N VAL A 264 -8.84 5.86 0.30
CA VAL A 264 -8.97 5.64 1.75
C VAL A 264 -10.46 5.47 2.05
N GLY A 265 -10.90 4.22 2.19
CA GLY A 265 -12.32 3.86 2.23
C GLY A 265 -13.02 3.94 0.86
N ASP A 266 -14.30 3.57 0.83
CA ASP A 266 -15.11 3.60 -0.39
C ASP A 266 -15.49 5.04 -0.78
N LEU A 267 -15.31 5.36 -2.07
CA LEU A 267 -15.55 6.67 -2.67
C LEU A 267 -16.60 6.57 -3.78
N GLU A 268 -17.34 7.65 -3.99
CA GLU A 268 -18.37 7.74 -5.03
C GLU A 268 -18.24 9.02 -5.84
N GLY A 269 -18.49 8.92 -7.15
CA GLY A 269 -18.60 10.09 -8.02
C GLY A 269 -17.30 10.85 -8.30
N LEU A 270 -16.15 10.21 -8.15
CA LEU A 270 -14.84 10.83 -8.32
C LEU A 270 -14.57 11.15 -9.80
N THR A 271 -14.14 12.37 -10.10
CA THR A 271 -13.73 12.77 -11.45
C THR A 271 -12.36 13.42 -11.41
N PHE A 272 -11.49 12.97 -12.32
CA PHE A 272 -10.20 13.60 -12.61
C PHE A 272 -10.28 14.35 -13.93
N THR A 273 -9.76 15.57 -13.97
CA THR A 273 -9.67 16.38 -15.19
C THR A 273 -8.27 16.97 -15.31
N ILE A 274 -7.64 16.86 -16.47
CA ILE A 274 -6.33 17.46 -16.74
C ILE A 274 -6.53 18.83 -17.39
N ASN A 275 -5.86 19.85 -16.87
CA ASN A 275 -5.84 21.23 -17.37
C ASN A 275 -7.24 21.86 -17.55
N GLY A 276 -8.22 21.44 -16.74
CA GLY A 276 -9.62 21.84 -16.90
C GLY A 276 -10.27 21.44 -18.23
N ASP A 277 -9.64 20.56 -19.02
CA ASP A 277 -10.16 20.11 -20.31
C ASP A 277 -11.10 18.91 -20.11
N SER A 278 -12.40 19.13 -20.29
CA SER A 278 -13.41 18.06 -20.19
C SER A 278 -13.16 16.87 -21.13
N THR A 279 -12.39 17.05 -22.21
CA THR A 279 -12.02 15.94 -23.11
C THR A 279 -10.87 15.09 -22.56
N MET A 280 -10.09 15.62 -21.62
CA MET A 280 -9.05 14.93 -20.85
C MET A 280 -9.56 14.67 -19.42
N SER A 281 -10.71 13.98 -19.31
CA SER A 281 -11.32 13.66 -18.03
C SER A 281 -11.75 12.20 -17.94
N THR A 282 -11.79 11.68 -16.72
CA THR A 282 -12.35 10.36 -16.42
C THR A 282 -13.17 10.43 -15.14
N THR A 283 -14.35 9.82 -15.17
CA THR A 283 -15.28 9.75 -14.04
C THR A 283 -15.44 8.32 -13.58
N LEU A 284 -15.19 8.11 -12.29
CA LEU A 284 -15.32 6.84 -11.60
C LEU A 284 -16.58 6.90 -10.72
N PRO A 285 -17.66 6.16 -11.07
CA PRO A 285 -18.91 6.23 -10.33
C PRO A 285 -18.77 5.68 -8.91
N MET A 286 -17.96 4.63 -8.73
CA MET A 286 -17.66 4.01 -7.45
C MET A 286 -16.21 3.51 -7.46
N VAL A 287 -15.50 3.76 -6.36
CA VAL A 287 -14.14 3.30 -6.14
C VAL A 287 -14.06 2.67 -4.76
N HIS A 288 -13.70 1.40 -4.69
CA HIS A 288 -13.54 0.72 -3.41
C HIS A 288 -12.24 1.13 -2.72
N ALA A 289 -12.16 0.95 -1.40
CA ALA A 289 -10.92 1.14 -0.66
C ALA A 289 -9.75 0.35 -1.31
N GLY A 290 -8.55 0.92 -1.37
CA GLY A 290 -7.37 0.28 -1.94
C GLY A 290 -6.62 1.10 -2.99
N TRP A 291 -5.68 0.45 -3.67
CA TRP A 291 -4.89 1.01 -4.75
C TRP A 291 -5.64 0.97 -6.07
N HIS A 292 -5.51 2.04 -6.88
CA HIS A 292 -6.16 2.17 -8.18
C HIS A 292 -5.25 2.87 -9.19
N SER A 293 -5.46 2.53 -10.46
CA SER A 293 -4.90 3.23 -11.63
C SER A 293 -6.04 3.49 -12.60
N THR A 294 -6.32 4.76 -12.89
CA THR A 294 -7.35 5.13 -13.86
C THR A 294 -6.76 5.98 -14.96
N CYS A 295 -7.15 5.71 -16.19
CA CYS A 295 -6.56 6.32 -17.37
C CYS A 295 -7.58 7.19 -18.12
N MET A 296 -7.09 8.26 -18.72
CA MET A 296 -7.83 9.14 -19.61
C MET A 296 -7.01 9.44 -20.86
N GLU A 297 -7.70 9.64 -21.98
CA GLU A 297 -7.07 10.05 -23.22
C GLU A 297 -6.57 11.48 -23.09
N THR A 298 -5.38 11.73 -23.63
CA THR A 298 -4.74 13.05 -23.65
C THR A 298 -4.43 13.45 -25.07
N ASN A 299 -4.77 14.69 -25.40
CA ASN A 299 -4.60 15.30 -26.71
C ASN A 299 -3.94 16.69 -26.58
N GLY A 300 -2.83 16.75 -25.86
CA GLY A 300 -2.11 17.98 -25.55
C GLY A 300 -0.80 18.13 -26.32
N ARG A 301 -0.18 19.31 -26.18
CA ARG A 301 1.23 19.52 -26.55
C ARG A 301 2.13 19.14 -25.39
N SER A 302 3.41 18.91 -25.69
CA SER A 302 4.39 18.67 -24.65
C SER A 302 4.44 19.82 -23.65
N THR A 303 4.47 19.51 -22.36
CA THR A 303 4.48 20.49 -21.26
C THR A 303 5.29 19.98 -20.08
N ASN A 304 5.79 20.91 -19.27
CA ASN A 304 6.43 20.62 -17.98
C ASN A 304 5.50 20.87 -16.79
N GLU A 305 4.40 21.57 -17.03
CA GLU A 305 3.43 21.99 -16.02
C GLU A 305 2.03 21.53 -16.46
N LEU A 306 1.30 20.92 -15.55
CA LEU A 306 -0.07 20.49 -15.77
C LEU A 306 -0.88 20.60 -14.49
N ASN A 307 -2.17 20.85 -14.63
CA ASN A 307 -3.09 20.90 -13.50
C ASN A 307 -3.93 19.64 -13.50
N LEU A 308 -4.05 19.00 -12.34
CA LEU A 308 -5.01 17.93 -12.11
C LEU A 308 -6.12 18.47 -11.21
N ASP A 309 -7.32 18.58 -11.77
CA ASP A 309 -8.52 18.97 -11.06
C ASP A 309 -9.27 17.71 -10.61
N ILE A 310 -9.71 17.74 -9.36
CA ILE A 310 -10.42 16.64 -8.69
C ILE A 310 -11.76 17.16 -8.24
N SER A 311 -12.82 16.53 -8.71
CA SER A 311 -14.19 16.88 -8.38
C SER A 311 -15.01 15.64 -8.03
N TRP A 312 -16.14 15.86 -7.35
CA TRP A 312 -17.00 14.82 -6.81
C TRP A 312 -18.43 15.06 -7.25
N SER A 313 -19.13 14.02 -7.69
CA SER A 313 -20.55 14.11 -8.07
C SER A 313 -21.51 13.81 -6.90
N ALA A 314 -21.00 13.53 -5.70
CA ALA A 314 -21.78 13.09 -4.55
C ALA A 314 -22.18 14.25 -3.61
N GLU A 315 -23.40 14.19 -3.06
CA GLU A 315 -23.90 15.09 -2.02
C GLU A 315 -23.09 14.95 -0.70
N ASP A 316 -23.15 16.01 0.14
CA ASP A 316 -22.35 16.38 1.33
C ASP A 316 -21.92 15.33 2.39
N ASP A 317 -22.15 14.02 2.23
CA ASP A 317 -21.97 12.99 3.28
C ASP A 317 -20.98 11.85 2.93
N SER A 318 -20.11 12.04 1.92
CA SER A 318 -19.15 11.00 1.49
C SER A 318 -17.92 10.88 2.40
N SER A 319 -17.57 11.92 3.15
CA SER A 319 -16.43 11.95 4.09
C SER A 319 -16.79 11.31 5.43
N LYS A 320 -16.47 10.02 5.58
CA LYS A 320 -16.71 9.24 6.81
C LYS A 320 -15.48 9.23 7.68
N ARG A 321 -15.67 9.44 8.99
CA ARG A 321 -14.60 9.30 9.98
C ARG A 321 -14.43 7.86 10.43
N TRP A 322 -13.19 7.44 10.59
CA TRP A 322 -12.85 6.09 11.06
C TRP A 322 -11.59 6.10 11.93
N VAL A 323 -11.34 5.01 12.64
CA VAL A 323 -10.15 4.89 13.50
C VAL A 323 -9.01 4.32 12.67
N ASN A 324 -7.96 5.12 12.46
CA ASN A 324 -6.83 4.71 11.64
C ASN A 324 -5.80 3.90 12.48
N PRO A 325 -5.64 2.59 12.20
CA PRO A 325 -4.71 1.73 12.92
C PRO A 325 -3.25 2.10 12.65
N LEU A 326 -2.94 2.76 11.53
CA LEU A 326 -1.60 3.25 11.24
C LEU A 326 -1.19 4.34 12.21
N GLY A 327 -2.13 5.22 12.60
CA GLY A 327 -1.90 6.22 13.64
C GLY A 327 -1.54 5.59 14.99
N ILE A 328 -2.21 4.49 15.36
CA ILE A 328 -1.89 3.72 16.58
C ILE A 328 -0.48 3.12 16.50
N SER A 329 -0.07 2.65 15.31
CA SER A 329 1.26 2.07 15.09
C SER A 329 2.39 3.10 14.92
N GLY A 330 2.06 4.40 14.79
CA GLY A 330 3.00 5.47 14.46
C GLY A 330 3.44 5.52 12.99
N ARG A 331 2.78 4.78 12.10
CA ARG A 331 3.04 4.80 10.64
C ARG A 331 2.30 5.93 9.92
N SER A 332 1.27 6.50 10.54
CA SER A 332 0.51 7.67 10.09
C SER A 332 0.47 8.73 11.20
N ASP A 333 0.19 9.96 10.81
CA ASP A 333 0.01 11.16 11.64
C ASP A 333 -1.40 11.27 12.26
N ALA A 334 -2.39 10.52 11.77
CA ALA A 334 -3.78 10.62 12.20
C ALA A 334 -4.27 9.36 12.94
N LEU A 335 -4.84 9.53 14.14
CA LEU A 335 -5.54 8.47 14.88
C LEU A 335 -6.99 8.30 14.43
N LEU A 336 -7.65 9.42 14.13
CA LEU A 336 -8.98 9.48 13.54
C LEU A 336 -8.83 10.06 12.17
N ASP A 337 -9.16 9.28 11.16
CA ASP A 337 -8.92 9.62 9.76
C ASP A 337 -10.25 9.73 9.01
N ARG A 338 -10.20 10.19 7.77
CA ARG A 338 -11.36 10.43 6.92
C ARG A 338 -11.25 9.65 5.63
N THR A 339 -12.39 9.42 5.00
CA THR A 339 -12.40 8.90 3.64
C THR A 339 -11.97 9.99 2.66
N GLY A 340 -11.25 9.57 1.63
CA GLY A 340 -10.66 10.48 0.68
C GLY A 340 -9.64 9.77 -0.20
N LEU A 341 -8.81 10.57 -0.85
CA LEU A 341 -7.94 10.12 -1.91
C LEU A 341 -6.51 10.54 -1.64
N ARG A 342 -5.60 9.58 -1.61
CA ARG A 342 -4.16 9.83 -1.50
C ARG A 342 -3.54 9.67 -2.88
N LEU A 343 -2.93 10.73 -3.38
CA LEU A 343 -2.33 10.75 -4.72
C LEU A 343 -0.86 10.44 -4.68
N HIS A 344 -0.40 9.70 -5.69
CA HIS A 344 0.99 9.32 -5.80
C HIS A 344 1.66 9.91 -7.05
N TRP A 345 1.31 9.46 -8.24
CA TRP A 345 1.90 9.98 -9.48
C TRP A 345 0.93 9.86 -10.65
N LEU A 346 1.29 10.52 -11.75
CA LEU A 346 0.70 10.33 -13.07
C LEU A 346 1.69 9.60 -13.97
N GLU A 347 1.17 8.71 -14.81
CA GLU A 347 1.90 7.98 -15.84
C GLU A 347 1.41 8.40 -17.22
N PHE A 348 2.32 8.73 -18.12
CA PHE A 348 2.01 9.08 -19.50
C PHE A 348 2.52 7.97 -20.42
N LYS A 349 1.61 7.36 -21.17
CA LYS A 349 1.82 6.17 -22.00
C LYS A 349 1.58 6.56 -23.46
N GLN A 350 2.53 6.20 -24.33
CA GLN A 350 2.55 6.54 -25.77
C GLN A 350 2.20 5.35 -26.66
#